data_AF-A0A031I4J9-F1
#
_entry.id   AF-A0A031I4J9-F1
#
_cell.length_a   1.000
_cell.length_b   1.000
_cell.length_c   1.000
_cell.angle_alpha   90.00
_cell.angle_beta   90.00
_cell.angle_gamma   90.00
#
_symmetry.space_group_name_H-M   'P 1'
#
loop_
_entity.id
_entity.type
_entity.pdbx_description
1 polymer ?
#
loop_
_entity_poly.entity_id
_entity_poly.type
_entity_poly.pdbx_seq_one_letter_code
_entity_poly.pdbx_strand_id
1 'polypeptide(L)' 'MHVQIDDALVTEAMQVANATTAEQAVSYALREYLRVKRQLAALDALQGLGWEGDLDDMRTSKYIPAK' A
#
# COMPACT_ATOMS: atom_id res chain seq x y z
N MET A 1 11.32 20.53 16.06
CA MET A 1 10.17 19.69 16.50
C MET A 1 10.75 18.50 17.25
N HIS A 2 10.27 18.21 18.46
CA HIS A 2 10.69 17.04 19.23
C HIS A 2 9.46 16.18 19.52
N VAL A 3 9.52 14.90 19.17
CA VAL A 3 8.45 13.93 19.41
C VAL A 3 9.08 12.80 20.20
N GLN A 4 8.47 12.45 21.33
CA GLN A 4 8.90 11.27 22.08
C GLN A 4 8.25 10.04 21.47
N ILE A 5 9.09 9.08 21.09
CA ILE A 5 8.69 7.80 20.50
C ILE A 5 9.38 6.72 21.32
N ASP A 6 8.72 5.58 21.48
CA ASP A 6 9.29 4.41 22.13
C ASP A 6 10.54 3.91 21.38
N ASP A 7 11.65 3.72 22.11
CA ASP A 7 12.94 3.33 21.54
C ASP A 7 12.92 1.91 20.95
N ALA A 8 12.14 0.99 21.52
CA ALA A 8 11.99 -0.35 20.98
C ALA A 8 11.24 -0.31 19.64
N LEU A 9 10.20 0.53 19.54
CA LEU A 9 9.47 0.73 18.30
C LEU A 9 10.36 1.35 17.21
N VAL A 10 11.18 2.36 17.55
CA VAL A 10 12.13 2.96 16.59
C VAL A 10 13.18 1.93 16.16
N THR A 11 13.68 1.11 17.07
CA THR A 11 14.66 0.06 16.77
C THR A 11 14.09 -0.97 15.79
N GLU A 12 12.87 -1.44 16.03
CA GLU A 12 12.18 -2.36 15.13
C GLU A 12 11.95 -1.71 13.76
N ALA A 13 11.47 -0.46 13.73
CA ALA A 13 11.25 0.27 12.48
C ALA A 13 12.55 0.46 11.69
N MET A 14 13.67 0.72 12.36
CA MET A 14 14.99 0.83 11.73
C MET A 14 15.43 -0.50 11.12
N GLN A 15 15.19 -1.63 11.78
CA GLN A 15 15.52 -2.95 11.24
C GLN A 15 14.68 -3.28 10.00
N VAL A 16 13.37 -3.04 10.07
CA VAL A 16 12.44 -3.30 8.95
C VAL A 16 12.74 -2.39 7.75
N ALA A 17 13.03 -1.11 8.01
CA ALA A 17 13.35 -0.13 6.97
C ALA A 17 14.82 -0.20 6.50
N ASN A 18 15.66 -1.03 7.14
CA ASN A 18 17.11 -1.06 6.97
C ASN A 18 17.74 0.36 7.09
N ALA A 19 17.25 1.15 8.03
CA ALA A 19 17.64 2.54 8.25
C ALA A 19 18.77 2.65 9.27
N THR A 20 19.68 3.60 9.08
CA THR A 20 20.81 3.82 9.99
C THR A 20 20.53 4.88 11.06
N THR A 21 19.44 5.65 10.91
CA THR A 21 19.00 6.65 11.90
C THR A 21 17.50 6.58 12.17
N ALA A 22 17.10 7.03 13.37
CA ALA A 22 15.70 7.14 13.78
C ALA A 22 14.90 8.06 12.83
N GLU A 23 15.50 9.18 12.40
CA GLU A 23 14.86 10.11 11.46
C GLU A 23 14.53 9.45 10.12
N GLN A 24 15.45 8.63 9.60
CA GLN A 24 15.22 7.88 8.37
C GLN A 24 14.08 6.88 8.54
N ALA A 25 14.07 6.11 9.64
CA ALA A 25 13.02 5.13 9.92
C ALA A 25 11.65 5.79 10.07
N VAL A 26 11.56 6.89 10.81
CA VAL A 26 10.31 7.66 11.00
C VAL A 26 9.84 8.26 9.67
N SER A 27 10.74 8.87 8.91
CA SER A 27 10.41 9.45 7.60
C SER A 27 9.91 8.39 6.62
N TYR A 28 10.53 7.21 6.61
CA TYR A 28 10.11 6.07 5.80
C TYR A 28 8.71 5.59 6.23
N ALA A 29 8.51 5.33 7.52
CA ALA A 29 7.24 4.86 8.06
C ALA A 29 6.08 5.81 7.74
N LEU A 30 6.29 7.12 7.88
CA LEU A 30 5.27 8.13 7.55
C LEU A 30 4.93 8.14 6.05
N ARG A 31 5.92 8.00 5.17
CA ARG A 31 5.69 7.92 3.72
C ARG A 31 4.88 6.69 3.35
N GLU A 32 5.23 5.53 3.92
CA GLU A 32 4.50 4.29 3.67
C GLU A 32 3.08 4.33 4.23
N TYR A 33 2.89 4.87 5.43
CA TYR A 33 1.56 5.09 6.00
C TYR A 33 0.68 5.94 5.07
N LEU A 34 1.19 7.07 4.60
CA LEU A 34 0.46 7.94 3.67
C LEU A 34 0.19 7.25 2.33
N ARG A 35 1.15 6.46 1.81
CA ARG A 35 0.96 5.69 0.58
C ARG A 35 -0.21 4.72 0.72
N VAL A 36 -0.24 3.92 1.79
CA VAL A 36 -1.32 2.96 2.06
C VAL A 36 -2.65 3.67 2.24
N LYS A 37 -2.71 4.78 2.99
CA LYS A 37 -3.96 5.53 3.18
C LYS A 37 -4.50 6.12 1.88
N ARG A 38 -3.63 6.60 0.98
CA ARG A 38 -4.04 7.07 -0.35
C ARG A 38 -4.57 5.93 -1.23
N GLN A 39 -3.93 4.75 -1.18
CA GLN A 39 -4.41 3.58 -1.90
C GLN A 39 -5.78 3.11 -1.41
N LEU A 40 -5.99 3.06 -0.08
CA LEU A 40 -7.28 2.72 0.51
C LEU A 40 -8.36 3.74 0.11
N ALA A 41 -8.07 5.03 0.16
CA ALA A 41 -9.01 6.06 -0.29
C ALA A 41 -9.38 5.92 -1.77
N ALA A 42 -8.43 5.51 -2.62
CA ALA A 42 -8.72 5.22 -4.02
C ALA A 42 -9.63 3.99 -4.17
N LEU A 43 -9.45 2.94 -3.37
CA LEU A 43 -10.34 1.78 -3.35
C LEU A 43 -11.75 2.13 -2.86
N ASP A 44 -11.86 2.96 -1.82
CA ASP A 44 -13.15 3.46 -1.33
C ASP A 44 -13.86 4.27 -2.42
N ALA A 45 -13.13 5.06 -3.21
CA ALA A 45 -13.70 5.80 -4.35
C ALA A 45 -14.18 4.89 -5.50
N LEU A 46 -13.68 3.65 -5.58
CA LEU A 46 -14.18 2.65 -6.53
C LEU A 46 -15.45 1.96 -6.03
N GLN A 47 -15.75 2.04 -4.73
CA GLN A 47 -16.93 1.42 -4.15
C GLN A 47 -18.20 2.04 -4.76
N GLY A 48 -19.08 1.20 -5.32
CA GLY A 48 -20.34 1.65 -5.89
C GLY A 48 -20.27 2.15 -7.34
N LEU A 49 -19.07 2.20 -7.95
CA LEU A 49 -18.95 2.46 -9.41
C LEU A 49 -19.56 1.33 -10.26
N GLY A 50 -19.83 0.17 -9.65
CA GLY A 50 -20.40 -0.98 -10.32
C GLY A 50 -19.44 -1.61 -11.33
N TRP A 51 -19.84 -2.74 -11.88
CA TRP A 51 -19.16 -3.36 -13.00
C TRP A 51 -20.21 -4.00 -13.89
N GLU A 52 -20.23 -3.63 -15.17
CA GLU A 52 -21.31 -3.98 -16.12
C GLU A 52 -20.96 -5.17 -17.03
N GLY A 53 -19.80 -5.80 -16.84
CA GLY A 53 -19.44 -6.96 -17.66
C GLY A 53 -20.18 -8.24 -17.26
N ASP A 54 -19.99 -9.28 -18.05
CA ASP A 54 -20.44 -10.64 -17.71
C ASP A 54 -19.22 -11.49 -17.30
N LEU A 55 -19.19 -11.91 -16.03
CA LEU A 55 -18.08 -12.71 -15.49
C LEU A 55 -17.98 -14.09 -16.14
N ASP A 56 -19.10 -14.65 -16.57
CA ASP A 56 -19.14 -15.99 -17.15
C ASP A 56 -18.70 -15.97 -18.62
N ASP A 57 -19.09 -14.94 -19.38
CA ASP A 57 -18.61 -14.72 -20.75
C ASP A 57 -17.06 -14.54 -20.77
N MET A 58 -16.52 -13.73 -19.86
CA MET A 58 -15.08 -13.50 -19.78
C MET A 58 -14.28 -14.76 -19.44
N ARG A 59 -14.80 -15.65 -18.59
CA ARG A 59 -14.13 -16.90 -18.20
C ARG A 59 -14.13 -17.96 -19.30
N THR A 60 -15.11 -17.91 -20.19
CA THR A 60 -15.23 -18.86 -21.31
C THR A 60 -14.44 -18.41 -22.54
N SER A 61 -14.07 -17.13 -22.61
CA SER A 61 -13.16 -16.61 -23.63
C SER A 61 -11.73 -17.16 -23.40
N LYS A 62 -11.38 -18.25 -24.09
CA LYS A 62 -9.98 -18.70 -24.14
C LYS A 62 -9.20 -17.67 -24.96
N TYR A 63 -8.44 -16.80 -24.28
CA TYR A 63 -7.45 -15.97 -24.96
C TYR A 63 -6.42 -16.89 -25.63
N ILE A 64 -6.48 -17.00 -26.96
CA ILE A 64 -5.47 -17.67 -27.78
C ILE A 64 -4.68 -16.55 -28.47
N PRO A 65 -3.44 -16.25 -28.05
CA PRO A 65 -2.62 -15.26 -28.75
C PRO A 65 -2.32 -15.75 -30.17
N ALA A 66 -2.46 -14.86 -31.16
CA ALA A 66 -2.11 -15.17 -32.55
C ALA A 66 -0.59 -15.42 -32.68
N LYS A 67 -0.24 -16.44 -33.46
CA LYS A 67 1.15 -16.89 -33.72
C LYS A 67 1.89 -15.92 -34.63
#